data_AF-A0A416CV32-F1
#
_entry.id   AF-A0A416CV32-F1
#
_cell.length_a   1.000
_cell.length_b   1.000
_cell.length_c   1.000
_cell.angle_alpha   90.00
_cell.angle_beta   90.00
_cell.angle_gamma   90.00
#
_symmetry.space_group_name_H-M   'P 1'
#
loop_
_entity.id
_entity.type
_entity.pdbx_description
1 polymer ?
#
loop_
_entity_poly.entity_id
_entity_poly.type
_entity_poly.pdbx_seq_one_letter_code
_entity_poly.pdbx_strand_id
1 'polypeptide(L)'
;MDETVKKITKRMSPKKNRKRRKEECSVFLSYRKRKSLWERISIWKEDIICIYQRLRYGYCYRDTWSIDQWFLTVVPNMIHDLRINSHGYPGSFEGPEEENIQKWDRILKRMEFLFREANEDTCRKKNPYEKEHDLAREEFTVKYGMFGEKLKTEDEIAREKREHTHRLYMMSDVPEYAEISEKWLAAEGELREYRDRCLKQGMVLMTKYFWNLWD
;
A
#
# COMPACT_ATOMS: atom_id res chain seq x y z
N MET A 1 -53.28 3.39 11.31
CA MET A 1 -51.84 3.62 11.54
C MET A 1 -51.17 3.76 10.19
N ASP A 2 -50.92 5.01 9.84
CA ASP A 2 -50.76 5.55 8.49
C ASP A 2 -49.44 5.10 7.81
N GLU A 3 -49.49 4.78 6.51
CA GLU A 3 -48.33 4.34 5.71
C GLU A 3 -47.17 5.34 5.74
N THR A 4 -47.49 6.62 5.92
CA THR A 4 -46.57 7.74 6.13
C THR A 4 -45.69 7.56 7.36
N VAL A 5 -46.23 7.05 8.47
CA VAL A 5 -45.46 6.82 9.71
C VAL A 5 -44.48 5.65 9.55
N LYS A 6 -44.86 4.61 8.79
CA LYS A 6 -43.96 3.50 8.42
C LYS A 6 -42.83 3.95 7.48
N LYS A 7 -43.10 4.87 6.55
CA LYS A 7 -42.07 5.46 5.68
C LYS A 7 -41.08 6.35 6.44
N ILE A 8 -41.55 7.10 7.45
CA ILE A 8 -40.69 7.97 8.28
C ILE A 8 -39.80 7.13 9.21
N THR A 9 -40.35 6.10 9.87
CA THR A 9 -39.55 5.19 10.73
C THR A 9 -38.52 4.38 9.94
N LYS A 10 -38.79 4.04 8.68
CA LYS A 10 -37.81 3.38 7.79
C LYS A 10 -36.65 4.30 7.37
N ARG A 11 -36.86 5.62 7.34
CA ARG A 11 -35.80 6.63 7.06
C ARG A 11 -34.93 6.93 8.28
N MET A 12 -35.44 6.74 9.50
CA MET A 12 -34.75 7.05 10.75
C MET A 12 -34.01 5.85 11.38
N SER A 13 -34.03 4.67 10.75
CA SER A 13 -33.30 3.52 11.27
C SER A 13 -31.79 3.69 11.05
N PRO A 14 -30.95 3.75 12.11
CA PRO A 14 -29.52 3.86 11.93
C PRO A 14 -29.01 2.56 11.30
N LYS A 15 -28.41 2.67 10.11
CA LYS A 15 -27.71 1.56 9.45
C LYS A 15 -26.56 1.11 10.35
N LYS A 16 -26.86 0.16 11.24
CA LYS A 16 -25.87 -0.62 12.00
C LYS A 16 -24.99 -1.36 10.98
N ASN A 17 -23.67 -1.26 11.20
CA ASN A 17 -22.60 -1.97 10.50
C ASN A 17 -22.20 -1.41 9.12
N ARG A 18 -21.79 -0.14 9.08
CA ARG A 18 -20.70 0.25 8.16
C ARG A 18 -19.42 -0.38 8.72
N LYS A 19 -18.96 -1.48 8.12
CA LYS A 19 -17.58 -1.96 8.28
C LYS A 19 -16.67 -0.73 8.12
N ARG A 20 -15.93 -0.36 9.16
CA ARG A 20 -14.83 0.60 9.02
C ARG A 20 -13.94 0.03 7.92
N ARG A 21 -13.84 0.70 6.77
CA ARG A 21 -12.74 0.42 5.84
C ARG A 21 -11.47 0.52 6.68
N LYS A 22 -10.59 -0.48 6.59
CA LYS A 22 -9.24 -0.37 7.14
C LYS A 22 -8.71 1.00 6.70
N GLU A 23 -8.34 1.84 7.66
CA GLU A 23 -7.59 3.05 7.34
C GLU A 23 -6.27 2.52 6.79
N GLU A 24 -6.11 2.57 5.46
CA GLU A 24 -4.90 2.17 4.77
C GLU A 24 -3.74 2.94 5.43
N CYS A 25 -2.89 2.20 6.14
CA CYS A 25 -1.64 2.72 6.70
C CYS A 25 -0.64 2.90 5.54
N SER A 26 -0.94 3.86 4.67
CA SER A 26 0.08 4.45 3.82
C SER A 26 1.01 5.25 4.73
N VAL A 27 2.32 5.02 4.61
CA VAL A 27 3.38 5.81 5.28
C VAL A 27 3.23 7.32 4.97
N PHE A 28 2.47 7.68 3.92
CA PHE A 28 2.15 9.05 3.53
C PHE A 28 0.88 9.63 4.16
N LEU A 29 0.00 8.80 4.72
CA LEU A 29 -1.12 9.23 5.55
C LEU A 29 -0.66 9.23 7.00
N SER A 30 0.01 10.31 7.42
CA SER A 30 0.40 10.47 8.83
C SER A 30 -0.81 10.21 9.73
N TYR A 31 -0.67 9.25 10.66
CA TYR A 31 -1.61 8.90 11.72
C TYR A 31 -2.67 9.98 11.99
N ARG A 32 -3.91 9.73 11.57
CA ARG A 32 -5.06 10.64 11.79
C ARG A 32 -5.57 10.63 13.24
N LYS A 33 -4.73 10.29 14.22
CA LYS A 33 -5.09 10.31 15.65
C LYS A 33 -4.60 11.61 16.30
N ARG A 34 -5.56 12.46 16.67
CA ARG A 34 -5.47 13.67 17.53
C ARG A 34 -4.21 14.54 17.34
N LYS A 35 -4.06 15.16 16.16
CA LYS A 35 -3.16 16.32 15.98
C LYS A 35 -3.88 17.63 16.31
N SER A 36 -3.16 18.60 16.84
CA SER A 36 -3.68 19.93 17.14
C SER A 36 -4.22 20.61 15.88
N LEU A 37 -5.14 21.57 16.02
CA LEU A 37 -5.70 22.30 14.87
C LEU A 37 -4.62 23.00 14.04
N TRP A 38 -3.52 23.44 14.68
CA TRP A 38 -2.39 24.11 14.03
C TRP A 38 -1.55 23.16 13.17
N GLU A 39 -1.25 21.97 13.67
CA GLU A 39 -0.55 20.94 12.88
C GLU A 39 -1.38 20.54 11.65
N ARG A 40 -2.71 20.44 11.80
CA ARG A 40 -3.62 20.19 10.67
C ARG A 40 -3.54 21.25 9.59
N ILE A 41 -3.44 22.53 9.97
CA ILE A 41 -3.30 23.65 9.03
C ILE A 41 -1.92 23.61 8.33
N SER A 42 -0.85 23.30 9.07
CA SER A 42 0.50 23.19 8.49
C SER A 42 0.60 22.05 7.46
N ILE A 43 0.03 20.88 7.78
CA ILE A 43 -0.03 19.72 6.86
C ILE A 43 -0.80 20.09 5.59
N TRP A 44 -1.87 20.86 5.70
CA TRP A 44 -2.67 21.27 4.55
C TRP A 44 -1.91 22.18 3.59
N LYS A 45 -1.04 23.07 4.11
CA LYS A 45 -0.16 23.91 3.29
C LYS A 45 0.86 23.07 2.53
N GLU A 46 1.49 22.11 3.20
CA GLU A 46 2.44 21.20 2.57
C GLU A 46 1.79 20.31 1.51
N ASP A 47 0.57 19.83 1.76
CA ASP A 47 -0.21 19.05 0.79
C ASP A 47 -0.53 19.89 -0.47
N ILE A 48 -0.87 21.17 -0.32
CA ILE A 48 -1.08 22.08 -1.46
C ILE A 48 0.20 22.25 -2.27
N ILE A 49 1.35 22.45 -1.62
CA ILE A 49 2.65 22.55 -2.29
C ILE A 49 2.94 21.27 -3.08
N CYS A 50 2.67 20.10 -2.48
CA CYS A 50 2.85 18.82 -3.13
C CYS A 50 1.93 18.64 -4.34
N ILE A 51 0.66 19.05 -4.24
CA ILE A 51 -0.29 19.02 -5.36
C ILE A 51 0.21 19.91 -6.50
N TYR A 52 0.63 21.14 -6.19
CA TYR A 52 1.19 22.05 -7.20
C TYR A 52 2.41 21.46 -7.90
N GLN A 53 3.34 20.87 -7.13
CA GLN A 53 4.52 20.22 -7.68
C GLN A 53 4.16 19.03 -8.59
N ARG A 54 3.21 18.17 -8.19
CA ARG A 54 2.75 17.06 -9.04
C ARG A 54 2.09 17.54 -10.32
N LEU A 55 1.31 18.63 -10.27
CA LEU A 55 0.70 19.22 -11.47
C LEU A 55 1.75 19.84 -12.40
N ARG A 56 2.78 20.50 -11.85
CA ARG A 56 3.79 21.21 -12.65
C ARG A 56 4.93 20.32 -13.15
N TYR A 57 5.35 19.35 -12.35
CA TYR A 57 6.57 18.55 -12.59
C TYR A 57 6.28 17.04 -12.69
N GLY A 58 5.06 16.58 -12.41
CA GLY A 58 4.69 15.16 -12.36
C GLY A 58 5.01 14.45 -11.04
N TYR A 59 5.80 15.07 -10.15
CA TYR A 59 6.16 14.54 -8.82
C TYR A 59 6.38 15.68 -7.82
N CYS A 60 6.33 15.37 -6.52
CA CYS A 60 6.68 16.30 -5.44
C CYS A 60 7.88 15.85 -4.62
N TYR A 61 8.42 16.74 -3.77
CA TYR A 61 9.54 16.40 -2.88
C TYR A 61 9.21 15.27 -1.89
N ARG A 62 7.93 15.00 -1.60
CA ARG A 62 7.55 13.84 -0.75
C ARG A 62 7.65 12.53 -1.52
N ASP A 63 7.42 12.56 -2.83
CA ASP A 63 7.53 11.38 -3.70
C ASP A 63 8.98 10.90 -3.82
N THR A 64 9.97 11.79 -3.61
CA THR A 64 11.39 11.40 -3.61
C THR A 64 11.78 10.51 -2.43
N TRP A 65 10.99 10.49 -1.35
CA TRP A 65 11.20 9.57 -0.22
C TRP A 65 10.84 8.12 -0.56
N SER A 66 10.02 7.90 -1.60
CA SER A 66 9.63 6.56 -2.07
C SER A 66 9.28 6.62 -3.56
N ILE A 67 10.34 6.72 -4.38
CA ILE A 67 10.22 6.78 -5.84
C ILE A 67 9.59 5.49 -6.40
N ASP A 68 9.88 4.37 -5.75
CA ASP A 68 9.32 3.05 -6.05
C ASP A 68 7.78 3.04 -5.97
N GLN A 69 7.22 3.60 -4.89
CA GLN A 69 5.77 3.70 -4.71
C GLN A 69 5.13 4.69 -5.68
N TRP A 70 5.78 5.84 -5.92
CA TRP A 70 5.34 6.78 -6.95
C TRP A 70 5.28 6.09 -8.32
N PHE A 71 6.35 5.38 -8.72
CA PHE A 71 6.43 4.68 -10.00
C PHE A 71 5.31 3.65 -10.13
N LEU A 72 5.13 2.78 -9.13
CA LEU A 72 4.12 1.74 -9.13
C LEU A 72 2.68 2.25 -8.98
N THR A 73 2.50 3.52 -8.65
CA THR A 73 1.18 4.17 -8.61
C THR A 73 0.89 4.89 -9.92
N VAL A 74 1.86 5.61 -10.47
CA VAL A 74 1.67 6.50 -11.62
C VAL A 74 1.78 5.74 -12.95
N VAL A 75 2.84 4.96 -13.13
CA VAL A 75 3.14 4.30 -14.41
C VAL A 75 2.08 3.31 -14.86
N PRO A 76 1.55 2.39 -14.02
CA PRO A 76 0.45 1.53 -14.44
C PRO A 76 -0.83 2.29 -14.78
N ASN A 77 -1.10 3.46 -14.20
CA ASN A 77 -2.23 4.29 -14.61
C ASN A 77 -1.98 4.94 -15.98
N MET A 78 -0.77 5.43 -16.24
CA MET A 78 -0.41 5.93 -17.58
C MET A 78 -0.52 4.83 -18.65
N ILE A 79 -0.07 3.61 -18.36
CA ILE A 79 -0.19 2.45 -19.26
C ILE A 79 -1.67 2.10 -19.49
N HIS A 80 -2.50 2.19 -18.46
CA HIS A 80 -3.93 1.95 -18.58
C HIS A 80 -4.60 2.98 -19.50
N ASP A 81 -4.29 4.26 -19.32
CA ASP A 81 -4.82 5.34 -20.13
C ASP A 81 -4.33 5.25 -21.57
N LEU A 82 -3.04 4.94 -21.76
CA LEU A 82 -2.48 4.63 -23.09
C LEU A 82 -3.27 3.49 -23.73
N ARG A 83 -3.49 2.37 -23.03
CA ARG A 83 -4.23 1.22 -23.60
C ARG A 83 -5.66 1.58 -24.02
N ILE A 84 -6.32 2.49 -23.31
CA ILE A 84 -7.70 2.92 -23.65
C ILE A 84 -7.71 3.88 -24.83
N ASN A 85 -6.73 4.78 -24.91
CA ASN A 85 -6.68 5.85 -25.91
C ASN A 85 -5.79 5.52 -27.12
N SER A 86 -5.03 4.42 -27.07
CA SER A 86 -4.02 4.10 -28.09
C SER A 86 -4.67 3.94 -29.46
N HIS A 87 -4.12 4.69 -30.42
CA HIS A 87 -4.50 4.63 -31.84
C HIS A 87 -3.52 3.81 -32.69
N GLY A 88 -2.54 3.16 -32.07
CA GLY A 88 -1.44 2.51 -32.78
C GLY A 88 -0.87 1.28 -32.06
N TYR A 89 0.08 0.64 -32.73
CA TYR A 89 0.85 -0.47 -32.18
C TYR A 89 2.32 -0.34 -32.62
N PRO A 90 3.26 -1.01 -31.93
CA PRO A 90 4.67 -0.97 -32.30
C PRO A 90 4.87 -1.41 -33.76
N GLY A 91 5.56 -0.60 -34.57
CA GLY A 91 5.84 -0.92 -35.98
C GLY A 91 6.72 -2.15 -36.23
N SER A 92 7.22 -2.79 -35.16
CA SER A 92 7.91 -4.09 -35.22
C SER A 92 6.95 -5.29 -35.34
N PHE A 93 5.64 -5.07 -35.31
CA PHE A 93 4.67 -6.16 -35.44
C PHE A 93 4.39 -6.45 -36.92
N GLU A 94 4.53 -7.72 -37.29
CA GLU A 94 4.18 -8.24 -38.61
C GLU A 94 2.82 -8.92 -38.54
N GLY A 95 1.96 -8.68 -39.53
CA GLY A 95 0.65 -9.33 -39.63
C GLY A 95 -0.50 -8.36 -39.93
N PRO A 96 -1.74 -8.87 -39.97
CA PRO A 96 -2.93 -8.05 -40.16
C PRO A 96 -3.13 -7.08 -38.98
N GLU A 97 -3.61 -5.88 -39.29
CA GLU A 97 -3.73 -4.77 -38.36
C GLU A 97 -4.56 -5.10 -37.10
N GLU A 98 -5.70 -5.77 -37.27
CA GLU A 98 -6.57 -6.15 -36.16
C GLU A 98 -5.90 -7.07 -35.13
N GLU A 99 -5.07 -8.02 -35.60
CA GLU A 99 -4.35 -8.93 -34.72
C GLU A 99 -3.24 -8.20 -33.96
N ASN A 100 -2.56 -7.25 -34.62
CA ASN A 100 -1.50 -6.45 -34.01
C ASN A 100 -2.03 -5.51 -32.92
N ILE A 101 -3.20 -4.90 -33.14
CA ILE A 101 -3.90 -4.09 -32.13
C ILE A 101 -4.23 -4.95 -30.91
N GLN A 102 -4.82 -6.14 -31.11
CA GLN A 102 -5.15 -7.04 -30.01
C GLN A 102 -3.91 -7.54 -29.27
N LYS A 103 -2.81 -7.83 -30.00
CA LYS A 103 -1.53 -8.23 -29.42
C LYS A 103 -0.96 -7.12 -28.54
N TRP A 104 -1.05 -5.88 -28.99
CA TRP A 104 -0.60 -4.71 -28.23
C TRP A 104 -1.45 -4.49 -26.97
N ASP A 105 -2.78 -4.54 -27.07
CA ASP A 105 -3.67 -4.45 -25.90
C ASP A 105 -3.33 -5.52 -24.85
N ARG A 106 -3.08 -6.76 -25.27
CA ARG A 106 -2.67 -7.85 -24.36
C ARG A 106 -1.35 -7.56 -23.66
N ILE A 107 -0.36 -6.98 -24.37
CA ILE A 107 0.94 -6.62 -23.81
C ILE A 107 0.79 -5.49 -22.79
N LEU A 108 0.10 -4.41 -23.15
CA LEU A 108 -0.15 -3.27 -22.24
C LEU A 108 -0.93 -3.72 -21.00
N LYS A 109 -1.98 -4.51 -21.19
CA LYS A 109 -2.76 -5.09 -20.08
C LYS A 109 -1.92 -5.98 -19.19
N ARG A 110 -0.99 -6.76 -19.76
CA ARG A 110 -0.06 -7.59 -18.97
C ARG A 110 0.93 -6.73 -18.20
N MET A 111 1.48 -5.70 -18.81
CA MET A 111 2.40 -4.76 -18.16
C MET A 111 1.71 -4.01 -17.00
N GLU A 112 0.50 -3.48 -17.24
CA GLU A 112 -0.35 -2.86 -16.22
C GLU A 112 -0.58 -3.82 -15.04
N PHE A 113 -0.99 -5.06 -15.33
CA PHE A 113 -1.23 -6.07 -14.31
C PHE A 113 0.01 -6.35 -13.45
N LEU A 114 1.18 -6.50 -14.08
CA LEU A 114 2.43 -6.81 -13.37
C LEU A 114 2.85 -5.68 -12.42
N PHE A 115 2.75 -4.42 -12.84
CA PHE A 115 3.07 -3.30 -11.97
C PHE A 115 2.04 -3.13 -10.84
N ARG A 116 0.74 -3.34 -11.10
CA ARG A 116 -0.28 -3.34 -10.03
C ARG A 116 -0.09 -4.47 -9.02
N GLU A 117 0.40 -5.63 -9.44
CA GLU A 117 0.69 -6.75 -8.53
C GLU A 117 2.02 -6.60 -7.79
N ALA A 118 2.96 -5.81 -8.32
CA ALA A 118 4.21 -5.48 -7.64
C ALA A 118 3.99 -4.50 -6.47
N ASN A 119 2.97 -3.63 -6.56
CA ASN A 119 2.62 -2.69 -5.50
C ASN A 119 1.93 -3.41 -4.32
N GLU A 120 2.42 -3.18 -3.09
CA GLU A 120 1.86 -3.77 -1.87
C GLU A 120 0.39 -3.43 -1.64
N ASP A 121 -0.01 -2.20 -1.95
CA ASP A 121 -1.37 -1.71 -1.71
C ASP A 121 -2.35 -2.35 -2.69
N THR A 122 -1.99 -2.40 -3.97
CA THR A 122 -2.87 -2.90 -5.04
C THR A 122 -2.75 -4.39 -5.33
N CYS A 123 -1.75 -5.08 -4.75
CA CYS A 123 -1.57 -6.52 -4.92
C CYS A 123 -2.78 -7.30 -4.38
N ARG A 124 -3.29 -8.21 -5.21
CA ARG A 124 -4.44 -9.06 -4.86
C ARG A 124 -4.08 -10.15 -3.86
N LYS A 125 -2.83 -10.61 -3.83
CA LYS A 125 -2.37 -11.60 -2.86
C LYS A 125 -2.07 -10.93 -1.54
N LYS A 126 -2.79 -11.34 -0.49
CA LYS A 126 -2.60 -10.88 0.89
C LYS A 126 -2.17 -12.05 1.76
N ASN A 127 -1.50 -11.73 2.86
CA ASN A 127 -1.01 -12.72 3.79
C ASN A 127 -2.19 -13.38 4.54
N PRO A 128 -2.32 -14.72 4.49
CA PRO A 128 -3.39 -15.41 5.20
C PRO A 128 -3.39 -15.13 6.72
N TYR A 129 -2.20 -14.95 7.29
CA TYR A 129 -2.00 -14.76 8.73
C TYR A 129 -2.08 -13.29 9.17
N GLU A 130 -2.33 -12.34 8.25
CA GLU A 130 -2.33 -10.91 8.56
C GLU A 130 -3.26 -10.56 9.74
N LYS A 131 -4.48 -11.11 9.74
CA LYS A 131 -5.47 -10.83 10.79
C LYS A 131 -5.10 -11.43 12.14
N GLU A 132 -4.58 -12.65 12.15
CA GLU A 132 -4.18 -13.34 13.38
C GLU A 132 -2.95 -12.65 13.99
N HIS A 133 -1.99 -12.29 13.15
CA HIS A 133 -0.82 -11.52 13.55
C HIS A 133 -1.20 -10.12 14.04
N ASP A 134 -2.15 -9.44 13.41
CA ASP A 134 -2.66 -8.13 13.87
C ASP A 134 -3.29 -8.23 15.25
N LEU A 135 -4.14 -9.25 15.50
CA LEU A 135 -4.73 -9.49 16.82
C LEU A 135 -3.67 -9.79 17.87
N ALA A 136 -2.72 -10.68 17.56
CA ALA A 136 -1.62 -11.03 18.45
C ALA A 136 -0.74 -9.80 18.77
N ARG A 137 -0.56 -8.89 17.81
CA ARG A 137 0.15 -7.63 18.00
C ARG A 137 -0.60 -6.65 18.90
N GLU A 138 -1.91 -6.56 18.76
CA GLU A 138 -2.75 -5.76 19.65
C GLU A 138 -2.69 -6.30 21.08
N GLU A 139 -2.80 -7.61 21.26
CA GLU A 139 -2.66 -8.25 22.57
C GLU A 139 -1.28 -8.03 23.18
N PHE A 140 -0.21 -8.22 22.41
CA PHE A 140 1.16 -7.95 22.83
C PHE A 140 1.34 -6.50 23.26
N THR A 141 0.79 -5.55 22.48
CA THR A 141 0.87 -4.12 22.79
C THR A 141 0.14 -3.78 24.09
N VAL A 142 -1.02 -4.39 24.34
CA VAL A 142 -1.78 -4.20 25.58
C VAL A 142 -1.05 -4.82 26.78
N LYS A 143 -0.56 -6.05 26.64
CA LYS A 143 0.15 -6.78 27.69
C LYS A 143 1.47 -6.11 28.04
N TYR A 144 2.36 -5.92 27.06
CA TYR A 144 3.77 -5.58 27.25
C TYR A 144 4.16 -4.15 26.82
N GLY A 145 3.29 -3.41 26.13
CA GLY A 145 3.60 -2.10 25.53
C GLY A 145 4.06 -2.24 24.08
N MET A 146 4.16 -1.12 23.34
CA MET A 146 4.41 -1.13 21.88
C MET A 146 5.70 -1.85 21.47
N PHE A 147 6.72 -1.80 22.31
CA PHE A 147 8.01 -2.46 22.09
C PHE A 147 8.41 -3.37 23.26
N GLY A 148 7.42 -3.93 23.94
CA GLY A 148 7.65 -4.79 25.10
C GLY A 148 8.36 -4.08 26.25
N GLU A 149 8.05 -2.81 26.49
CA GLU A 149 8.63 -1.98 27.56
C GLU A 149 8.51 -2.65 28.94
N LYS A 150 7.43 -3.41 29.17
CA LYS A 150 7.20 -4.14 30.43
C LYS A 150 7.95 -5.48 30.53
N LEU A 151 8.62 -5.92 29.46
CA LEU A 151 9.51 -7.09 29.48
C LEU A 151 10.93 -6.73 29.91
N LYS A 152 11.27 -5.43 29.94
CA LYS A 152 12.61 -4.97 30.34
C LYS A 152 12.86 -5.24 31.83
N THR A 153 14.02 -5.79 32.13
CA THR A 153 14.48 -5.95 33.51
C THR A 153 15.12 -4.66 34.03
N GLU A 154 15.12 -4.44 35.35
CA GLU A 154 15.68 -3.22 35.96
C GLU A 154 17.17 -3.03 35.65
N ASP A 155 17.91 -4.14 35.55
CA ASP A 155 19.34 -4.15 35.17
C ASP A 155 19.55 -3.73 33.72
N GLU A 156 18.67 -4.15 32.80
CA GLU A 156 18.70 -3.69 31.40
C GLU A 156 18.43 -2.19 31.33
N ILE A 157 17.41 -1.69 32.03
CA ILE A 157 17.09 -0.24 32.08
C ILE A 157 18.28 0.57 32.63
N ALA A 158 18.98 0.05 33.64
CA ALA A 158 20.16 0.69 34.21
C ALA A 158 21.38 0.66 33.28
N ARG A 159 21.50 -0.34 32.40
CA ARG A 159 22.51 -0.36 31.33
C ARG A 159 22.15 0.57 30.18
N GLU A 160 20.89 0.57 29.74
CA GLU A 160 20.41 1.47 28.68
C GLU A 160 20.67 2.95 29.03
N LYS A 161 20.45 3.34 30.29
CA LYS A 161 20.74 4.70 30.78
C LYS A 161 22.23 5.07 30.75
N ARG A 162 23.13 4.09 30.88
CA ARG A 162 24.58 4.31 30.82
C ARG A 162 25.09 4.31 29.39
N GLU A 163 24.66 3.33 28.60
CA GLU A 163 25.15 3.05 27.25
C GLU A 163 24.40 3.84 26.16
N HIS A 164 23.29 4.51 26.51
CA HIS A 164 22.39 5.20 25.56
C HIS A 164 21.86 4.28 24.44
N THR A 165 21.83 2.98 24.70
CA THR A 165 21.28 1.94 23.82
C THR A 165 19.88 1.58 24.30
N HIS A 166 18.94 1.34 23.39
CA HIS A 166 17.59 0.87 23.74
C HIS A 166 17.34 -0.48 23.09
N ARG A 167 17.13 -1.51 23.90
CA ARG A 167 16.67 -2.81 23.44
C ARG A 167 15.16 -2.76 23.19
N LEU A 168 14.73 -3.30 22.05
CA LEU A 168 13.33 -3.43 21.69
C LEU A 168 12.96 -4.91 21.74
N TYR A 169 11.84 -5.23 22.39
CA TYR A 169 11.29 -6.58 22.40
C TYR A 169 10.16 -6.67 21.38
N MET A 170 10.22 -7.69 20.54
CA MET A 170 9.23 -7.98 19.52
C MET A 170 8.39 -9.19 19.92
N MET A 171 7.28 -9.41 19.21
CA MET A 171 6.42 -10.57 19.42
C MET A 171 7.17 -11.90 19.29
N SER A 172 8.15 -11.98 18.40
CA SER A 172 9.00 -13.16 18.19
C SER A 172 9.80 -13.56 19.43
N ASP A 173 10.08 -12.63 20.33
CA ASP A 173 10.89 -12.87 21.54
C ASP A 173 10.06 -13.54 22.66
N VAL A 174 8.73 -13.55 22.52
CA VAL A 174 7.81 -14.18 23.47
C VAL A 174 7.33 -15.52 22.90
N PRO A 175 7.53 -16.65 23.60
CA PRO A 175 7.15 -17.98 23.11
C PRO A 175 5.67 -18.09 22.71
N GLU A 176 4.78 -17.34 23.38
CA GLU A 176 3.34 -17.28 23.09
C GLU A 176 3.04 -16.78 21.66
N TYR A 177 3.86 -15.89 21.11
CA TYR A 177 3.63 -15.23 19.83
C TYR A 177 4.65 -15.60 18.75
N ALA A 178 5.72 -16.33 19.10
CA ALA A 178 6.79 -16.72 18.20
C ALA A 178 6.27 -17.48 16.98
N GLU A 179 5.45 -18.51 17.18
CA GLU A 179 4.96 -19.34 16.07
C GLU A 179 4.11 -18.56 15.05
N ILE A 180 3.25 -17.65 15.52
CA ILE A 180 2.40 -16.82 14.65
C ILE A 180 3.27 -15.80 13.92
N SER A 181 4.25 -15.21 14.61
CA SER A 181 5.19 -14.26 14.01
C SER A 181 6.01 -14.91 12.90
N GLU A 182 6.55 -16.10 13.14
CA GLU A 182 7.33 -16.84 12.14
C GLU A 182 6.50 -17.22 10.90
N LYS A 183 5.30 -17.76 11.10
CA LYS A 183 4.38 -18.10 9.99
C LYS A 183 4.02 -16.86 9.16
N TRP A 184 3.74 -15.74 9.84
CA TRP A 184 3.44 -14.48 9.16
C TRP A 184 4.64 -13.96 8.37
N LEU A 185 5.85 -13.99 8.97
CA LEU A 185 7.09 -13.54 8.33
C LEU A 185 7.44 -14.40 7.11
N ALA A 186 7.27 -15.73 7.19
CA ALA A 186 7.49 -16.63 6.07
C ALA A 186 6.55 -16.31 4.91
N ALA A 187 5.26 -16.13 5.19
CA ALA A 187 4.26 -15.76 4.18
C ALA A 187 4.53 -14.35 3.59
N GLU A 188 4.97 -13.38 4.39
CA GLU A 188 5.41 -12.07 3.88
C GLU A 188 6.63 -12.17 2.97
N GLY A 189 7.58 -13.05 3.31
CA GLY A 189 8.74 -13.36 2.47
C GLY A 189 8.32 -13.85 1.09
N GLU A 190 7.45 -14.86 1.03
CA GLU A 190 6.91 -15.38 -0.23
C GLU A 190 6.17 -14.31 -1.05
N LEU A 191 5.39 -13.46 -0.38
CA LEU A 191 4.71 -12.34 -1.03
C LEU A 191 5.67 -11.29 -1.57
N ARG A 192 6.77 -11.00 -0.85
CA ARG A 192 7.81 -10.08 -1.31
C ARG A 192 8.50 -10.62 -2.55
N GLU A 193 8.84 -11.91 -2.57
CA GLU A 193 9.42 -12.54 -3.76
C GLU A 193 8.45 -12.53 -4.94
N TYR A 194 7.16 -12.77 -4.70
CA TYR A 194 6.15 -12.68 -5.76
C TYR A 194 6.09 -11.26 -6.35
N ARG A 195 6.07 -10.23 -5.51
CA ARG A 195 6.07 -8.82 -5.93
C ARG A 195 7.33 -8.46 -6.72
N ASP A 196 8.49 -8.91 -6.27
CA ASP A 196 9.77 -8.71 -6.97
C ASP A 196 9.79 -9.40 -8.34
N ARG A 197 9.28 -10.64 -8.44
CA ARG A 197 9.12 -11.34 -9.73
C ARG A 197 8.18 -10.57 -10.67
N CYS A 198 7.06 -10.05 -10.16
CA CYS A 198 6.13 -9.24 -10.95
C CYS A 198 6.79 -7.96 -11.47
N LEU A 199 7.52 -7.25 -10.60
CA LEU A 199 8.27 -6.04 -10.97
C LEU A 199 9.28 -6.34 -12.07
N LYS A 200 10.12 -7.38 -11.90
CA LYS A 200 11.13 -7.78 -12.88
C LYS A 200 10.52 -8.11 -14.23
N GLN A 201 9.43 -8.88 -14.25
CA GLN A 201 8.71 -9.19 -15.50
C GLN A 201 8.12 -7.93 -16.15
N GLY A 202 7.53 -7.03 -15.35
CA GLY A 202 7.00 -5.76 -15.83
C GLY A 202 8.09 -4.90 -16.47
N MET A 203 9.26 -4.81 -15.82
CA MET A 203 10.42 -4.07 -16.31
C MET A 203 11.01 -4.65 -17.59
N VAL A 204 11.02 -5.97 -17.77
CA VAL A 204 11.44 -6.60 -19.04
C VAL A 204 10.54 -6.15 -20.19
N LEU A 205 9.21 -6.17 -19.99
CA LEU A 205 8.27 -5.69 -21.00
C LEU A 205 8.43 -4.19 -21.24
N MET A 206 8.56 -3.40 -20.17
CA MET A 206 8.78 -1.96 -20.25
C MET A 206 10.03 -1.65 -21.06
N THR A 207 11.17 -2.28 -20.75
CA THR A 207 12.43 -2.07 -21.47
C THR A 207 12.31 -2.43 -22.95
N LYS A 208 11.62 -3.52 -23.27
CA LYS A 208 11.42 -3.97 -24.65
C LYS A 208 10.59 -2.98 -25.48
N TYR A 209 9.55 -2.39 -24.88
CA TYR A 209 8.59 -1.56 -25.60
C TYR A 209 8.65 -0.08 -25.24
N PHE A 210 9.64 0.35 -24.46
CA PHE A 210 9.74 1.72 -23.92
C PHE A 210 9.59 2.79 -25.00
N TRP A 211 10.31 2.62 -26.12
CA TRP A 211 10.30 3.54 -27.26
C TRP A 211 9.05 3.43 -28.15
N ASN A 212 8.14 2.53 -27.82
CA ASN A 212 6.85 2.34 -28.49
C ASN A 212 5.67 2.76 -27.60
N LEU A 213 5.93 3.35 -26.43
CA LEU A 213 4.93 3.91 -25.53
C LEU A 213 4.66 5.39 -25.86
N TRP A 214 4.30 5.64 -27.11
CA TRP A 214 3.88 6.95 -27.61
C TRP A 214 2.53 6.81 -28.33
N ASP A 215 1.76 7.89 -28.35
CA ASP A 215 0.42 7.97 -28.96
C ASP A 215 0.48 7.95 -30.49
#